data_AF-A0A925XUR1-F1
#
_entry.id   AF-A0A925XUR1-F1
#
_cell.length_a   1.000
_cell.length_b   1.000
_cell.length_c   1.000
_cell.angle_alpha   90.00
_cell.angle_beta   90.00
_cell.angle_gamma   90.00
#
_symmetry.space_group_name_H-M   'P 1'
#
loop_
_entity.id
_entity.type
_entity.pdbx_description
1 polymer ?
#
loop_
_entity_poly.entity_id
_entity_poly.type
_entity_poly.pdbx_seq_one_letter_code
_entity_poly.pdbx_strand_id
1 'polypeptide(L)'
;TYRRTNHVNLHVRGYKEEGTTTTPFDMVVLNELDRFTLADDVIDRVARLKYRGAHVKQILHDKLIEHKHYITTHGDDMPEIRDWKWPY
;
A
#
# COMPACT_ATOMS: atom_id res chain seq x y z
N THR A 1 -22.12 -14.02 9.82
CA THR A 1 -22.47 -12.60 9.56
C THR A 1 -22.99 -12.48 8.15
N TYR A 2 -24.31 -12.39 7.92
CA TYR A 2 -24.91 -12.48 6.58
C TYR A 2 -25.85 -11.29 6.31
N ARG A 3 -25.71 -10.68 5.13
CA ARG A 3 -26.52 -9.57 4.54
C ARG A 3 -26.52 -8.22 5.28
N ARG A 4 -25.36 -7.56 5.39
CA ARG A 4 -25.34 -6.09 5.57
C ARG A 4 -25.51 -5.38 4.22
N THR A 5 -26.37 -4.37 4.15
CA THR A 5 -26.48 -3.48 2.98
C THR A 5 -25.10 -2.86 2.66
N ASN A 6 -24.78 -2.65 1.38
CA ASN A 6 -23.50 -2.14 0.86
C ASN A 6 -22.26 -3.04 0.95
N HIS A 7 -22.40 -4.32 1.35
CA HIS A 7 -21.24 -5.24 1.42
C HIS A 7 -20.53 -5.46 0.07
N VAL A 8 -21.22 -5.29 -1.06
CA VAL A 8 -20.63 -5.41 -2.40
C VAL A 8 -19.56 -4.35 -2.70
N ASN A 9 -19.62 -3.20 -2.00
CA ASN A 9 -18.66 -2.11 -2.14
C ASN A 9 -17.55 -2.16 -1.08
N LEU A 10 -17.55 -3.18 -0.22
CA LEU A 10 -16.49 -3.38 0.77
C LEU A 10 -15.34 -4.17 0.14
N HIS A 11 -14.17 -3.55 0.15
CA HIS A 11 -12.92 -4.20 -0.20
C HIS A 11 -12.09 -4.32 1.06
N VAL A 12 -12.06 -5.53 1.60
CA VAL A 12 -11.38 -5.81 2.86
C VAL A 12 -9.92 -6.10 2.58
N ARG A 13 -9.06 -5.35 3.24
CA ARG A 13 -7.62 -5.57 3.31
C ARG A 13 -7.30 -6.00 4.72
N GLY A 14 -6.60 -7.12 4.87
CA GLY A 14 -6.23 -7.69 6.15
C GLY A 14 -4.96 -8.50 6.02
N TYR A 15 -4.49 -9.00 7.16
CA TYR A 15 -3.34 -9.88 7.22
C TYR A 15 -3.57 -11.15 6.37
N LYS A 16 -2.55 -11.54 5.60
CA LYS A 16 -2.59 -12.66 4.66
C LYS A 16 -1.69 -13.83 5.08
N GLU A 17 -1.20 -13.84 6.32
CA GLU A 17 -0.20 -14.81 6.79
C GLU A 17 1.16 -14.70 6.09
N GLU A 18 1.48 -13.52 5.55
CA GLU A 18 2.77 -13.23 4.93
C GLU A 18 3.66 -12.46 5.90
N GLY A 19 4.87 -12.95 6.13
CA GLY A 19 5.79 -12.32 7.08
C GLY A 19 7.12 -13.05 7.23
N THR A 20 8.14 -12.29 7.59
CA THR A 20 9.46 -12.79 7.96
C THR A 20 10.15 -11.76 8.87
N THR A 21 11.37 -12.04 9.31
CA THR A 21 12.19 -11.02 9.98
C THR A 21 12.56 -9.95 8.97
N THR A 22 11.84 -8.83 8.97
CA THR A 22 12.03 -7.69 8.06
C THR A 22 11.65 -6.37 8.76
N THR A 23 11.67 -5.25 8.04
CA THR A 23 11.34 -3.93 8.57
C THR A 23 9.83 -3.76 8.81
N PRO A 24 9.40 -2.85 9.70
CA PRO A 24 7.98 -2.64 9.99
C PRO A 24 7.13 -2.30 8.77
N PHE A 25 7.60 -1.45 7.86
CA PHE A 25 6.85 -1.15 6.64
C PHE A 25 6.85 -2.32 5.65
N ASP A 26 7.94 -3.07 5.55
CA ASP A 26 7.98 -4.24 4.68
C ASP A 26 6.98 -5.31 5.12
N MET A 27 6.77 -5.51 6.43
CA MET A 27 5.72 -6.40 6.95
C MET A 27 4.32 -6.05 6.43
N VAL A 28 3.99 -4.76 6.25
CA VAL A 28 2.70 -4.36 5.68
C VAL A 28 2.67 -4.43 4.15
N VAL A 29 3.81 -4.21 3.48
CA VAL A 29 3.94 -4.41 2.03
C VAL A 29 3.69 -5.86 1.67
N LEU A 30 4.27 -6.82 2.40
CA LEU A 30 4.05 -8.26 2.20
C LEU A 30 2.58 -8.67 2.28
N ASN A 31 1.78 -7.94 3.06
CA ASN A 31 0.36 -8.20 3.23
C ASN A 31 -0.54 -7.31 2.35
N GLU A 32 0.02 -6.50 1.46
CA GLU A 32 -0.71 -5.51 0.64
C GLU A 32 -1.54 -4.53 1.51
N LEU A 33 -1.01 -4.17 2.67
CA LEU A 33 -1.59 -3.24 3.65
C LEU A 33 -0.87 -1.88 3.67
N ASP A 34 0.15 -1.71 2.84
CA ASP A 34 0.94 -0.49 2.79
C ASP A 34 0.21 0.66 2.09
N ARG A 35 0.65 1.89 2.37
CA ARG A 35 0.01 3.11 1.87
C ARG A 35 0.03 3.23 0.35
N PHE A 36 1.00 2.64 -0.34
CA PHE A 36 1.11 2.72 -1.79
C PHE A 36 0.12 1.76 -2.44
N THR A 37 0.09 0.50 -2.00
CA THR A 37 -0.89 -0.48 -2.51
C THR A 37 -2.32 -0.05 -2.21
N LEU A 38 -2.60 0.50 -1.02
CA LEU A 38 -3.93 1.01 -0.68
C LEU A 38 -4.34 2.20 -1.56
N ALA A 39 -3.42 3.10 -1.89
CA ALA A 39 -3.70 4.22 -2.79
C ALA A 39 -3.93 3.74 -4.23
N ASP A 40 -3.15 2.76 -4.70
CA ASP A 40 -3.31 2.15 -6.02
C ASP A 40 -4.70 1.50 -6.18
N ASP A 41 -5.10 0.73 -5.17
CA ASP A 41 -6.42 0.10 -5.09
C ASP A 41 -7.58 1.10 -5.25
N VAL A 42 -7.44 2.29 -4.64
CA VAL A 42 -8.45 3.34 -4.74
C VAL A 42 -8.54 3.87 -6.17
N ILE A 43 -7.42 4.02 -6.88
CA ILE A 43 -7.40 4.48 -8.26
C ILE A 43 -8.16 3.51 -9.17
N ASP A 44 -7.97 2.21 -8.98
CA ASP A 44 -8.63 1.18 -9.80
C ASP A 44 -10.14 1.07 -9.54
N ARG A 45 -10.56 1.34 -8.30
CA ARG A 45 -11.95 1.17 -7.85
C ARG A 45 -12.81 2.40 -8.08
N VAL A 46 -12.21 3.59 -8.13
CA VAL A 46 -12.94 4.83 -8.39
C VAL A 46 -12.94 5.10 -9.89
N ALA A 47 -14.07 4.85 -10.56
CA ALA A 47 -14.19 4.91 -12.02
C ALA A 47 -13.65 6.21 -12.66
N ARG A 48 -13.86 7.37 -12.02
CA ARG A 48 -13.35 8.67 -12.51
C ARG A 48 -11.82 8.83 -12.41
N LEU A 49 -11.16 8.04 -11.56
CA LEU A 49 -9.72 8.09 -11.33
C LEU A 49 -8.96 7.13 -12.23
N LYS A 50 -9.57 6.02 -12.67
CA LYS A 50 -8.90 4.95 -13.43
C LYS A 50 -8.05 5.43 -14.61
N TYR A 51 -8.54 6.38 -15.40
CA TYR A 51 -7.78 6.97 -16.52
C TYR A 51 -6.83 8.08 -16.07
N ARG A 52 -7.28 8.94 -15.15
CA ARG A 52 -6.51 10.13 -14.72
C ARG A 52 -5.33 9.79 -13.82
N GLY A 53 -5.44 8.69 -13.08
CA GLY A 53 -4.48 8.25 -12.08
C GLY A 53 -3.37 7.35 -12.61
N ALA A 54 -3.32 7.06 -13.92
CA ALA A 54 -2.32 6.14 -14.49
C ALA A 54 -0.87 6.54 -14.15
N HIS A 55 -0.56 7.84 -14.20
CA HIS A 55 0.75 8.35 -13.82
C HIS A 55 1.04 8.18 -12.32
N VAL A 56 0.02 8.38 -11.47
CA VAL A 56 0.14 8.17 -10.02
C VAL A 56 0.39 6.69 -9.72
N LYS A 57 -0.33 5.77 -10.39
CA LYS A 57 -0.08 4.32 -10.26
C LYS A 57 1.37 3.97 -10.54
N GLN A 58 1.92 4.50 -11.63
CA GLN A 58 3.33 4.27 -11.96
C GLN A 58 4.25 4.71 -10.82
N ILE A 59 4.04 5.92 -10.28
CA ILE A 59 4.82 6.42 -9.13
C ILE A 59 4.68 5.50 -7.92
N LEU A 60 3.48 5.01 -7.61
CA LEU A 60 3.25 4.11 -6.48
C LEU A 60 3.99 2.77 -6.66
N HIS A 61 3.98 2.21 -7.86
CA HIS A 61 4.75 1.00 -8.17
C HIS A 61 6.27 1.24 -8.10
N ASP A 62 6.74 2.38 -8.61
CA ASP A 62 8.14 2.76 -8.54
C ASP A 62 8.59 2.90 -7.08
N LYS A 63 7.73 3.41 -6.19
CA LYS A 63 7.98 3.48 -4.75
C LYS A 63 8.09 2.11 -4.08
N LEU A 64 7.30 1.11 -4.50
CA LEU A 64 7.45 -0.26 -4.02
C LEU A 64 8.76 -0.91 -4.48
N ILE A 65 9.21 -0.59 -5.70
CA ILE A 65 10.51 -1.04 -6.22
C ILE A 65 11.66 -0.38 -5.46
N GLU A 66 11.56 0.93 -5.19
CA GLU A 66 12.52 1.70 -4.40
C GLU A 66 12.62 1.14 -2.98
N HIS A 67 11.48 0.91 -2.32
CA HIS A 67 11.38 0.30 -1.00
C HIS A 67 12.16 -1.01 -0.92
N LYS A 68 11.90 -1.94 -1.86
CA LYS A 68 12.57 -3.25 -1.89
C LYS A 68 14.09 -3.14 -1.98
N HIS A 69 14.58 -2.21 -2.81
CA HIS A 69 16.02 -1.96 -2.92
C HIS A 69 16.58 -1.33 -1.65
N TYR A 70 15.85 -0.38 -1.06
CA TYR A 70 16.28 0.35 0.12
C TYR A 70 16.43 -0.57 1.32
N ILE A 71 15.43 -1.38 1.65
CA ILE A 71 15.49 -2.29 2.81
C ILE A 71 16.60 -3.34 2.67
N THR A 72 16.83 -3.84 1.44
CA THR A 72 17.87 -4.84 1.18
C THR A 72 19.26 -4.24 1.37
N THR A 73 19.42 -2.96 1.05
CA THR A 73 20.70 -2.25 1.10
C THR A 73 21.01 -1.70 2.50
N HIS A 74 19.98 -1.18 3.19
CA HIS A 74 20.16 -0.39 4.42
C HIS A 74 19.63 -1.08 5.68
N GLY A 75 18.75 -2.09 5.55
CA GLY A 75 18.15 -2.78 6.70
C GLY A 75 17.19 -1.93 7.55
N ASP A 76 16.74 -0.80 7.01
CA ASP A 76 15.78 0.12 7.64
C ASP A 76 14.75 0.58 6.61
N ASP A 77 13.62 1.11 7.07
CA ASP A 77 12.59 1.69 6.19
C ASP A 77 13.07 3.00 5.55
N MET A 78 12.55 3.32 4.37
CA MET A 78 12.88 4.58 3.67
C MET A 78 12.58 5.80 4.56
N PRO A 79 13.38 6.88 4.53
CA PRO A 79 13.15 8.08 5.34
C PRO A 79 11.76 8.68 5.13
N GLU A 80 11.25 8.67 3.90
CA GLU A 80 9.89 9.14 3.59
C GLU A 80 8.75 8.32 4.23
N ILE A 81 9.06 7.12 4.72
CA ILE A 81 8.13 6.26 5.47
C ILE A 81 8.29 6.55 6.96
N ARG A 82 9.52 6.44 7.46
CA ARG A 82 9.85 6.58 8.88
C ARG A 82 9.56 7.98 9.41
N ASP A 83 9.88 9.00 8.63
CA ASP A 83 9.80 10.40 9.04
C ASP A 83 8.45 11.04 8.65
N TRP A 84 7.53 10.27 8.05
CA TRP A 84 6.21 10.75 7.66
C TRP A 84 5.39 11.16 8.88
N LYS A 85 4.73 12.32 8.77
CA LYS A 85 3.83 12.84 9.79
C LYS A 85 2.55 13.34 9.14
N TRP A 86 1.45 13.21 9.88
CA TRP A 86 0.22 13.90 9.56
C TRP A 86 0.42 15.41 9.81
N PRO A 87 0.10 16.30 8.84
CA PRO A 87 0.50 17.71 8.91
C PRO A 87 -0.49 18.63 9.66
N TYR A 88 -1.50 18.07 10.34
CA TYR A 88 -2.55 18.81 11.02
C TYR A 88 -2.67 18.42 12.48
#